data_AF-A0A1H5X596-F1
#
_entry.id   AF-A0A1H5X596-F1
#
_cell.length_a   1.000
_cell.length_b   1.000
_cell.length_c   1.000
_cell.angle_alpha   90.00
_cell.angle_beta   90.00
_cell.angle_gamma   90.00
#
_symmetry.space_group_name_H-M   'P 1'
#
loop_
_entity.id
_entity.type
_entity.pdbx_description
1 polymer ?
#
loop_
_entity_poly.entity_id
_entity_poly.type
_entity_poly.pdbx_seq_one_letter_code
_entity_poly.pdbx_strand_id
1 'polypeptide(L)' 'MKSRIRKSRILISVFREFGIPITGKRKQKQFYSEIPVDKFYVEGILFELECRLGVLLEEEDNKKIHSPLDVIRSFKD' A
#
# COMPACT_ATOMS: atom_id res chain seq x y z
N MET A 1 -9.58 15.83 -9.76
CA MET A 1 -9.06 16.26 -8.44
C MET A 1 -9.75 15.56 -7.26
N LYS A 2 -11.10 15.56 -7.16
CA LYS A 2 -11.84 14.86 -6.07
C LYS A 2 -11.50 13.37 -5.92
N SER A 3 -11.32 12.65 -7.03
CA SER A 3 -10.94 11.21 -7.03
C SER A 3 -9.56 10.94 -6.41
N ARG A 4 -8.53 11.72 -6.75
CA ARG A 4 -7.17 11.55 -6.19
C ARG A 4 -7.12 11.75 -4.67
N ILE A 5 -7.87 12.71 -4.15
CA ILE A 5 -7.99 12.96 -2.70
C ILE A 5 -8.67 11.76 -2.02
N ARG A 6 -9.73 11.21 -2.63
CA ARG A 6 -10.40 10.00 -2.14
C ARG A 6 -9.45 8.80 -2.12
N LYS A 7 -8.73 8.51 -3.21
CA LYS A 7 -7.74 7.43 -3.28
C LYS A 7 -6.69 7.57 -2.16
N SER A 8 -6.15 8.79 -1.99
CA SER A 8 -5.16 9.09 -0.95
C SER A 8 -5.70 8.84 0.47
N ARG A 9 -6.96 9.21 0.74
CA ARG A 9 -7.61 8.95 2.04
C ARG A 9 -7.78 7.45 2.30
N ILE A 10 -8.14 6.68 1.28
CA ILE A 10 -8.29 5.22 1.38
C ILE A 10 -6.92 4.58 1.69
N LEU A 11 -5.88 4.92 0.92
CA LEU A 11 -4.51 4.47 1.18
C LEU A 11 -4.06 4.73 2.62
N ILE A 12 -4.23 5.97 3.08
CA ILE A 12 -3.87 6.36 4.45
C ILE A 12 -4.68 5.56 5.48
N SER A 13 -5.97 5.31 5.24
CA SER A 13 -6.83 4.53 6.14
C SER A 13 -6.35 3.09 6.27
N VAL A 14 -6.13 2.40 5.14
CA VAL A 14 -5.68 1.01 5.14
C VAL A 14 -4.34 0.88 5.85
N PHE A 15 -3.35 1.70 5.51
CA PHE A 15 -2.06 1.66 6.19
C PHE A 15 -2.16 1.90 7.70
N ARG A 16 -3.10 2.77 8.14
CA ARG A 16 -3.35 3.01 9.56
C ARG A 16 -3.98 1.80 10.25
N GLU A 17 -4.93 1.14 9.60
CA GLU A 17 -5.61 -0.06 10.11
C GLU A 17 -4.65 -1.24 10.26
N PHE A 18 -3.73 -1.40 9.31
CA PHE A 18 -2.64 -2.37 9.35
C PHE A 18 -1.43 -1.88 10.19
N GLY A 19 -1.53 -0.77 10.91
CA GLY A 19 -0.47 -0.31 11.81
C GLY A 19 0.87 0.04 11.14
N ILE A 20 0.91 0.19 9.82
CA ILE A 20 2.14 0.52 9.07
C ILE A 20 2.24 2.04 8.87
N PRO A 21 3.23 2.71 9.47
CA PRO A 21 3.37 4.15 9.35
C PRO A 21 3.94 4.56 7.98
N ILE A 22 3.18 5.33 7.21
CA ILE A 22 3.59 5.87 5.90
C ILE A 22 4.10 7.32 5.93
N THR A 23 4.58 7.78 7.09
CA THR A 23 5.04 9.15 7.30
C THR A 23 6.55 9.30 7.09
N GLY A 24 6.97 10.43 6.49
CA GLY A 24 8.38 10.80 6.34
C GLY A 24 9.21 9.73 5.62
N LYS A 25 10.31 9.31 6.26
CA LYS A 25 11.19 8.23 5.76
C LYS A 25 10.59 6.82 5.94
N ARG A 26 9.59 6.64 6.82
CA ARG A 26 9.04 5.32 7.14
C ARG A 26 8.34 4.66 5.94
N LYS A 27 7.75 5.46 5.04
CA LYS A 27 7.17 4.93 3.79
C LYS A 27 8.19 4.31 2.84
N GLN A 28 9.48 4.61 2.99
CA GLN A 28 10.54 4.08 2.13
C GLN A 28 11.18 2.80 2.71
N LYS A 29 10.83 2.44 3.95
CA LYS A 29 11.35 1.24 4.59
C LYS A 29 10.88 0.00 3.83
N GLN A 30 11.79 -0.94 3.66
CA GLN A 30 11.53 -2.21 3.00
C GLN A 30 10.63 -3.10 3.86
N PHE A 31 9.60 -3.69 3.25
CA PHE A 31 8.87 -4.81 3.82
C PHE A 31 9.81 -5.99 4.05
N TYR A 32 9.42 -6.87 4.97
CA TYR A 32 10.15 -8.09 5.36
C TYR A 32 11.48 -7.87 6.10
N SER A 33 12.22 -6.79 5.82
CA SER A 33 13.52 -6.50 6.43
C SER A 33 13.49 -5.35 7.44
N GLU A 34 12.98 -4.17 7.05
CA GLU A 34 12.93 -2.99 7.92
C GLU A 34 11.56 -2.79 8.58
N ILE A 35 10.52 -3.35 7.97
CA ILE A 35 9.18 -3.50 8.53
C ILE A 35 8.97 -5.02 8.68
N PRO A 36 9.07 -5.58 9.91
CA PRO A 36 9.03 -7.02 10.13
C PRO A 36 7.59 -7.54 10.05
N VAL A 37 7.11 -7.67 8.82
CA VAL A 37 5.82 -8.26 8.46
C VAL A 37 6.06 -9.44 7.53
N ASP A 38 5.14 -10.39 7.48
CA ASP A 38 5.21 -11.51 6.55
C ASP A 38 4.53 -11.17 5.20
N LYS A 39 4.65 -12.10 4.24
CA LYS A 39 4.09 -11.97 2.89
C LYS A 39 2.56 -11.83 2.90
N PHE A 40 1.88 -12.61 3.74
CA PHE A 40 0.42 -12.57 3.84
C PHE A 40 -0.07 -11.22 4.37
N TYR A 41 0.70 -10.59 5.25
CA TYR A 41 0.39 -9.26 5.74
C TYR A 41 0.41 -8.21 4.63
N VAL A 42 1.45 -8.24 3.78
CA VAL A 42 1.56 -7.33 2.63
C VAL A 42 0.46 -7.62 1.62
N GLU A 43 0.23 -8.89 1.28
CA GLU A 43 -0.86 -9.32 0.39
C GLU A 43 -2.23 -8.87 0.92
N GLY A 44 -2.46 -8.93 2.23
CA GLY A 44 -3.69 -8.43 2.86
C GLY A 44 -3.89 -6.92 2.70
N ILE A 45 -2.81 -6.13 2.77
CA ILE A 45 -2.87 -4.68 2.49
C ILE A 45 -3.28 -4.43 1.04
N LEU A 46 -2.69 -5.16 0.09
CA LEU A 46 -2.98 -5.00 -1.34
C LEU A 46 -4.42 -5.38 -1.65
N PHE A 47 -4.87 -6.53 -1.15
CA PHE A 47 -6.24 -7.00 -1.30
C PHE A 47 -7.27 -5.99 -0.76
N GLU A 48 -7.03 -5.41 0.41
CA GLU A 48 -7.93 -4.41 0.99
C GLU A 48 -7.99 -3.13 0.13
N LEU A 49 -6.86 -2.72 -0.45
CA LEU A 49 -6.80 -1.57 -1.35
C LEU A 49 -7.55 -1.83 -2.66
N GLU A 50 -7.35 -2.99 -3.28
CA GLU A 50 -8.08 -3.43 -4.47
C GLU A 50 -9.59 -3.36 -4.23
N CYS A 51 -10.05 -3.94 -3.11
CA CYS A 51 -11.45 -3.95 -2.72
C CYS A 51 -12.02 -2.54 -2.52
N ARG A 52 -11.33 -1.67 -1.78
CA ARG A 52 -11.82 -0.31 -1.47
C ARG A 52 -11.76 0.64 -2.66
N LEU A 53 -10.82 0.42 -3.58
CA LEU A 53 -10.61 1.27 -4.76
C LEU A 53 -11.35 0.75 -5.98
N GLY A 54 -11.80 -0.51 -5.98
CA GLY A 54 -12.46 -1.14 -7.12
C GLY A 54 -11.51 -1.34 -8.29
N VAL A 55 -10.26 -1.70 -8.02
CA VAL A 55 -9.20 -1.95 -9.01
C VAL A 55 -8.53 -3.28 -8.73
N LEU A 56 -7.92 -3.88 -9.75
CA LEU A 56 -7.07 -5.06 -9.61
C LEU A 56 -5.62 -4.64 -9.87
N LEU A 57 -4.70 -5.11 -9.05
CA LEU A 57 -3.27 -4.96 -9.28
C LEU A 57 -2.77 -6.17 -10.06
N GLU A 58 -2.14 -5.93 -11.20
CA GLU A 58 -1.55 -7.00 -12.00
C GLU A 58 -0.40 -7.69 -11.24
N GLU A 59 -0.21 -9.00 -11.50
CA GLU A 59 0.79 -9.82 -10.79
C GLU A 59 2.22 -9.25 -10.95
N GLU A 60 2.49 -8.66 -12.11
CA GLU A 60 3.77 -8.03 -12.45
C GLU A 60 4.05 -6.75 -11.63
N ASP A 61 3.01 -6.00 -11.30
CA ASP A 61 3.13 -4.82 -10.46
C ASP A 61 3.22 -5.19 -8.98
N ASN A 62 2.56 -6.27 -8.57
CA ASN A 62 2.69 -6.84 -7.24
C ASN A 62 4.16 -7.25 -6.95
N LYS A 63 4.86 -7.85 -7.93
CA LYS A 63 6.28 -8.22 -7.81
C LYS A 63 7.23 -7.04 -7.56
N LYS A 64 6.82 -5.81 -7.89
CA LYS A 64 7.61 -4.58 -7.70
C LYS A 64 7.38 -3.92 -6.34
N ILE A 65 6.49 -4.48 -5.50
CA ILE A 65 6.17 -3.91 -4.20
C ILE A 65 7.18 -4.37 -3.16
N HIS A 66 8.03 -3.44 -2.75
CA HIS A 66 9.04 -3.68 -1.72
C HIS A 66 8.90 -2.75 -0.51
N SER A 67 8.15 -1.65 -0.64
CA SER A 67 7.93 -0.68 0.43
C SER A 67 6.52 -0.08 0.40
N PRO A 68 6.06 0.58 1.48
CA PRO A 68 4.78 1.29 1.46
C PRO A 68 4.70 2.37 0.37
N LEU A 69 5.83 2.98 0.00
CA LEU A 69 5.90 3.96 -1.08
C LEU A 69 5.59 3.32 -2.44
N ASP A 70 6.02 2.08 -2.66
CA ASP A 70 5.73 1.37 -3.91
C ASP A 70 4.23 1.07 -4.00
N VAL A 71 3.60 0.63 -2.91
CA VAL A 71 2.14 0.50 -2.83
C VAL A 71 1.46 1.83 -3.17
N ILE A 72 1.88 2.93 -2.54
CA ILE A 72 1.29 4.25 -2.82
C ILE A 72 1.44 4.60 -4.30
N ARG A 73 2.57 4.28 -4.95
CA ARG A 73 2.77 4.55 -6.37
C ARG A 73 1.85 3.69 -7.23
N SER A 74 1.73 2.41 -6.95
CA SER A 74 0.89 1.48 -7.73
C SER A 74 -0.59 1.83 -7.72
N PHE A 75 -1.11 2.44 -6.65
CA PHE A 75 -2.54 2.77 -6.51
C PHE A 75 -2.87 4.26 -6.70
N LYS A 76 -1.88 5.13 -6.94
CA LYS A 76 -2.09 6.59 -7.01
C LYS A 76 -2.59 7.08 -8.37
N ASP A 77 -2.22 6.38 -9.44
CA ASP A 77 -2.70 6.66 -10.80
C ASP A 77 -4.13 6.10 -10.97
#